data_AF-A0A1F7RA78-F1
#
_entry.id   AF-A0A1F7RA78-F1
#
_cell.length_a   1.000
_cell.length_b   1.000
_cell.length_c   1.000
_cell.angle_alpha   90.00
_cell.angle_beta   90.00
_cell.angle_gamma   90.00
#
_symmetry.space_group_name_H-M   'P 1'
#
loop_
_entity.id
_entity.type
_entity.pdbx_description
1 polymer ?
#
loop_
_entity_poly.entity_id
_entity_poly.type
_entity_poly.pdbx_seq_one_letter_code
_entity_poly.pdbx_strand_id
1 'polypeptide(L)' 'MTDMLFTELLLAMSHRKNAYLDAREATNTVIKRLLELPGKPLYSPPQISLIAGDVLKKLDKRAHLRYVAEHESLQIK' A
#
# COMPACT_ATOMS: atom_id res chain seq x y z
N MET A 1 -8.03 11.29 -1.26
CA MET A 1 -6.98 10.51 -0.53
C MET A 1 -7.16 9.01 -0.72
N THR A 2 -8.35 8.44 -0.50
CA THR A 2 -8.62 7.00 -0.73
C THR A 2 -8.39 6.55 -2.17
N ASP A 3 -8.67 7.42 -3.15
CA ASP A 3 -8.46 7.10 -4.56
C ASP A 3 -6.98 7.05 -4.98
N MET A 4 -6.10 7.80 -4.30
CA MET A 4 -4.65 7.75 -4.58
C MET A 4 -4.05 6.43 -4.10
N LEU A 5 -4.28 6.05 -2.85
CA LEU A 5 -3.77 4.77 -2.31
C LEU A 5 -4.27 3.58 -3.15
N PHE A 6 -5.55 3.57 -3.52
CA PHE A 6 -6.09 2.50 -4.38
C PHE A 6 -5.41 2.48 -5.75
N THR A 7 -5.19 3.64 -6.36
CA THR A 7 -4.53 3.74 -7.68
C THR A 7 -3.09 3.25 -7.62
N GLU A 8 -2.34 3.62 -6.59
CA GLU A 8 -0.95 3.17 -6.38
C GLU A 8 -0.88 1.65 -6.19
N LEU A 9 -1.77 1.09 -5.36
CA LEU A 9 -1.85 -0.37 -5.16
C LEU A 9 -2.27 -1.10 -6.44
N LEU A 10 -3.20 -0.53 -7.19
CA LEU A 10 -3.63 -1.08 -8.49
C LEU A 10 -2.49 -1.12 -9.50
N LEU A 11 -1.71 -0.03 -9.60
CA LEU A 11 -0.54 0.05 -10.47
C LEU A 11 0.52 -0.98 -10.06
N ALA A 12 0.81 -1.09 -8.77
CA ALA A 12 1.74 -2.08 -8.23
C ALA A 12 1.31 -3.52 -8.55
N MET A 13 0.00 -3.79 -8.51
CA MET A 13 -0.59 -5.11 -8.76
C MET A 13 -1.01 -5.37 -10.21
N SER A 14 -0.69 -4.47 -11.14
CA SER A 14 -1.12 -4.55 -12.55
C SER A 14 -0.76 -5.85 -13.28
N HIS A 15 0.21 -6.62 -12.76
CA HIS A 15 0.56 -7.94 -13.31
C HIS A 15 -0.39 -9.07 -12.89
N ARG A 16 -1.27 -8.86 -11.89
CA ARG A 16 -2.20 -9.87 -11.41
C ARG A 16 -3.44 -9.94 -12.32
N LYS A 17 -3.98 -11.15 -12.50
CA LYS A 17 -5.19 -11.38 -13.31
C LYS A 17 -6.40 -10.61 -12.77
N ASN A 18 -6.54 -10.52 -11.45
CA ASN A 18 -7.66 -9.85 -10.77
C ASN A 18 -7.22 -8.57 -10.05
N ALA A 19 -6.28 -7.81 -10.64
CA ALA A 19 -5.61 -6.67 -10.02
C ALA A 19 -6.56 -5.67 -9.35
N TYR A 20 -7.74 -5.40 -9.93
CA TYR A 20 -8.75 -4.50 -9.34
C TYR A 20 -9.27 -5.00 -7.99
N LEU A 21 -9.67 -6.28 -7.90
CA LEU A 21 -10.18 -6.86 -6.66
C LEU A 21 -9.06 -6.99 -5.62
N ASP A 22 -7.90 -7.48 -6.04
CA ASP A 22 -6.73 -7.62 -5.19
C ASP A 22 -6.30 -6.27 -4.59
N ALA A 23 -6.30 -5.21 -5.41
CA ALA A 23 -5.97 -3.86 -4.96
C ALA A 23 -7.04 -3.30 -4.01
N ARG A 24 -8.33 -3.56 -4.24
CA ARG A 24 -9.40 -3.15 -3.31
C ARG A 24 -9.26 -3.82 -1.94
N GLU A 25 -9.00 -5.11 -1.91
CA GLU A 25 -8.77 -5.86 -0.67
C GLU A 25 -7.52 -5.37 0.07
N ALA A 26 -6.44 -5.10 -0.67
CA ALA A 26 -5.23 -4.54 -0.11
C ALA A 26 -5.46 -3.14 0.48
N THR A 27 -6.17 -2.26 -0.23
CA THR A 27 -6.55 -0.92 0.28
C THR A 27 -7.32 -1.03 1.59
N ASN A 28 -8.32 -1.91 1.67
CA ASN A 28 -9.09 -2.12 2.89
C ASN A 28 -8.22 -2.64 4.03
N THR A 29 -7.28 -3.53 3.73
CA THR A 29 -6.32 -4.06 4.72
C THR A 29 -5.38 -2.97 5.23
N VAL A 30 -4.89 -2.09 4.36
CA VAL A 30 -4.06 -0.94 4.74
C VAL A 30 -4.84 0.02 5.63
N ILE A 31 -6.07 0.38 5.24
CA ILE A 31 -6.94 1.26 6.04
C ILE A 31 -7.20 0.64 7.42
N LYS A 32 -7.52 -0.66 7.48
CA LYS A 32 -7.74 -1.35 8.76
C LYS A 32 -6.51 -1.26 9.66
N ARG A 33 -5.32 -1.55 9.13
CA ARG A 33 -4.07 -1.45 9.90
C ARG A 33 -3.74 -0.03 10.35
N LEU A 34 -4.03 0.97 9.51
CA LEU A 34 -3.87 2.37 9.89
C LEU A 34 -4.76 2.69 11.09
N LEU A 35 -6.05 2.34 11.04
CA LEU A 35 -7.00 2.57 12.12
C LEU A 35 -6.66 1.85 13.43
N GLU A 36 -5.90 0.76 13.36
CA GLU A 36 -5.39 0.02 14.53
C GLU A 36 -4.15 0.68 15.18
N LEU A 37 -3.50 1.65 14.52
CA LEU A 37 -2.35 2.35 15.10
C LEU A 37 -2.77 3.25 16.27
N PRO A 38 -2.01 3.25 17.39
CA PRO A 38 -2.25 4.18 18.49
C PRO A 38 -1.95 5.62 18.06
N GLY A 39 -2.94 6.52 18.10
CA GLY A 39 -2.75 7.94 17.77
C GLY A 39 -3.98 8.63 17.17
N LYS A 40 -3.77 9.87 16.70
CA LYS A 40 -4.80 10.65 15.98
C LYS A 40 -4.95 10.14 14.53
N PRO A 41 -6.15 10.22 13.92
CA PRO A 41 -6.47 9.61 12.61
C PRO A 41 -5.83 10.31 11.40
N LEU A 42 -4.94 11.28 11.63
CA LEU A 42 -4.19 11.98 10.60
C LEU A 42 -2.85 11.28 10.40
N TYR A 43 -2.80 10.39 9.41
CA TYR A 43 -1.58 9.68 9.04
C TYR A 43 -0.81 10.48 7.99
N SER A 44 0.50 10.63 8.22
CA SER A 44 1.40 11.23 7.24
C SER A 44 1.58 10.30 6.02
N PRO A 45 1.84 10.83 4.81
CA PRO A 45 2.08 10.01 3.63
C PRO A 45 3.12 8.89 3.83
N PRO A 46 4.28 9.12 4.49
CA PRO A 46 5.24 8.05 4.77
C PRO A 46 4.70 6.91 5.64
N GLN A 47 3.82 7.20 6.60
CA GLN A 47 3.19 6.16 7.43
C GLN A 47 2.23 5.29 6.61
N ILE A 48 1.47 5.91 5.71
CA ILE A 48 0.58 5.20 4.78
C ILE A 48 1.42 4.31 3.86
N SER A 49 2.48 4.85 3.26
CA SER A 49 3.38 4.11 2.38
C SER A 49 4.06 2.94 3.10
N LEU A 50 4.47 3.11 4.35
CA LEU A 50 5.10 2.05 5.14
C LEU A 50 4.13 0.89 5.38
N ILE A 51 2.89 1.19 5.80
CA ILE A 51 1.87 0.15 6.01
C ILE A 51 1.47 -0.52 4.70
N ALA A 52 1.31 0.24 3.62
CA ALA A 52 1.04 -0.28 2.29
C ALA A 52 2.16 -1.22 1.82
N GLY A 53 3.41 -0.80 1.99
CA GLY A 53 4.59 -1.61 1.73
C GLY A 53 4.58 -2.93 2.50
N ASP A 54 4.25 -2.92 3.79
CA ASP A 54 4.17 -4.11 4.63
C ASP A 54 3.01 -5.06 4.27
N VAL A 55 1.88 -4.52 3.84
CA VAL A 55 0.75 -5.32 3.32
C VAL A 55 1.19 -6.01 2.02
N LEU A 56 1.76 -5.24 1.09
CA LEU A 56 2.24 -5.78 -0.19
C LEU A 56 3.35 -6.81 -0.01
N LYS A 57 4.29 -6.58 0.91
CA LYS A 57 5.40 -7.50 1.19
C LYS A 57 4.93 -8.90 1.57
N LYS A 58 3.80 -8.99 2.28
CA LYS A 58 3.17 -10.26 2.68
C LYS A 58 2.31 -10.86 1.56
N LEU A 59 1.69 -10.03 0.74
CA LEU A 59 0.72 -10.45 -0.27
C LEU A 59 1.38 -10.85 -1.60
N ASP A 60 2.29 -10.03 -2.12
CA ASP A 60 2.91 -10.18 -3.43
C ASP A 60 4.26 -9.45 -3.48
N LYS A 61 5.35 -10.22 -3.56
CA LYS A 61 6.72 -9.67 -3.60
C LYS A 61 6.95 -8.75 -4.80
N ARG A 62 6.36 -9.04 -5.96
CA ARG A 62 6.55 -8.23 -7.18
C ARG A 62 5.81 -6.90 -7.05
N ALA A 63 4.59 -6.93 -6.52
CA ALA A 63 3.84 -5.71 -6.23
C ALA A 63 4.58 -4.85 -5.19
N HIS A 64 5.12 -5.47 -4.13
CA HIS A 64 5.91 -4.78 -3.13
C HIS A 64 7.13 -4.06 -3.74
N LEU A 65 7.92 -4.76 -4.55
CA LEU A 65 9.11 -4.16 -5.19
C LEU A 65 8.74 -2.98 -6.11
N ARG A 66 7.65 -3.11 -6.88
CA ARG A 66 7.14 -2.01 -7.72
C ARG A 66 6.70 -0.82 -6.87
N TYR A 67 5.97 -1.08 -5.78
CA TYR A 67 5.51 -0.04 -4.88
C TYR A 67 6.68 0.71 -4.23
N VAL A 68 7.70 -0.01 -3.74
CA VAL A 68 8.91 0.59 -3.14
C VAL A 68 9.68 1.44 -4.15
N ALA A 69 9.75 1.03 -5.42
CA ALA A 69 10.45 1.79 -6.46
C ALA A 69 9.84 3.19 -6.67
N GLU A 70 8.52 3.33 -6.51
CA GLU A 70 7.81 4.61 -6.67
C GLU A 70 7.73 5.44 -5.38
N HIS A 71 8.18 4.91 -4.23
CA HIS A 71 8.04 5.55 -2.92
C HIS A 71 9.41 5.76 -2.25
N GLU A 72 9.98 6.95 -2.43
CA GLU A 72 11.30 7.33 -1.87
C GLU A 72 11.43 7.08 -0.37
N SER A 73 10.36 7.29 0.40
CA SER A 73 10.35 7.07 1.86
C SER A 73 10.59 5.60 2.27
N LEU A 74 10.46 4.66 1.33
CA LEU A 74 10.66 3.23 1.55
C LEU A 74 11.97 2.71 0.94
N GLN A 75 12.68 3.56 0.19
CA GLN A 75 13.96 3.20 -0.39
C GLN A 75 15.02 3.26 0.70
N ILE A 76 15.69 2.13 0.95
CA ILE A 76 16.85 2.09 1.84
C ILE A 76 17.99 2.80 1.10
N LYS A 77 18.45 3.93 1.64
CA LYS A 77 19.68 4.60 1.19
C LYS A 77 20.92 3.83 1.62
#